data_AF-A0A435EVR2-F1
#
_entry.id   AF-A0A435EVR2-F1
#
_cell.length_a   1.000
_cell.length_b   1.000
_cell.length_c   1.000
_cell.angle_alpha   90.00
_cell.angle_beta   90.00
_cell.angle_gamma   90.00
#
_symmetry.space_group_name_H-M   'P 1'
#
loop_
_entity.id
_entity.type
_entity.pdbx_description
1 polymer ?
#
loop_
_entity_poly.entity_id
_entity_poly.type
_entity_poly.pdbx_seq_one_letter_code
_entity_poly.pdbx_strand_id
1 'polypeptide(L)'
;MSGFDPLRRFVAEALGTGLLVATVVGSGIMAETLTHDTALALLGNTLATGAMLVVLITILGPISGAHFNPAVSLVFCLNRSLPARDLPAYIAAQFAGGVAGTIAAHLMFALPVLEVATKPRTGPAQWFSEGVAAFGLVVVILAGLRFERRTV
;
A
#
# COMPACT_ATOMS: atom_id res chain seq x y z
N MET A 1 3.50 5.03 -19.24
CA MET A 1 3.17 3.63 -18.88
C MET A 1 3.06 2.86 -20.19
N SER A 2 4.16 2.26 -20.66
CA SER A 2 4.22 1.67 -22.00
C SER A 2 4.82 0.27 -21.92
N GLY A 3 4.01 -0.75 -22.25
CA GLY A 3 4.43 -2.13 -22.44
C GLY A 3 3.34 -3.17 -22.16
N PHE A 4 2.61 -3.00 -21.05
CA PHE A 4 1.66 -4.02 -20.56
C PHE A 4 0.20 -3.64 -20.77
N ASP A 5 -0.64 -4.64 -21.04
CA ASP A 5 -2.09 -4.47 -21.16
C ASP A 5 -2.74 -4.05 -19.82
N PRO A 6 -3.93 -3.40 -19.86
CA PRO A 6 -4.59 -2.89 -18.65
C PRO A 6 -4.87 -3.99 -17.60
N LEU A 7 -5.22 -5.20 -18.03
CA LEU A 7 -5.54 -6.29 -17.12
C LEU A 7 -4.32 -6.67 -16.27
N ARG A 8 -3.15 -6.81 -16.90
CA ARG A 8 -1.88 -7.08 -16.16
C ARG A 8 -1.57 -6.01 -15.14
N ARG A 9 -1.82 -4.74 -15.47
CA ARG A 9 -1.62 -3.62 -14.56
C ARG A 9 -2.55 -3.70 -13.35
N PHE A 10 -3.83 -3.99 -13.56
CA PHE A 10 -4.80 -4.13 -12.47
C PHE A 10 -4.51 -5.34 -11.59
N VAL A 11 -4.11 -6.47 -12.18
CA VAL A 11 -3.70 -7.66 -11.41
C VAL A 11 -2.45 -7.37 -10.59
N ALA A 12 -1.47 -6.65 -11.15
CA ALA A 12 -0.28 -6.25 -10.41
C ALA A 12 -0.63 -5.33 -9.23
N GLU A 13 -1.55 -4.38 -9.39
CA GLU A 13 -2.04 -3.55 -8.28
C GLU A 13 -2.75 -4.38 -7.20
N ALA A 14 -3.63 -5.30 -7.60
CA ALA A 14 -4.33 -6.18 -6.65
C ALA A 14 -3.37 -7.09 -5.88
N LEU A 15 -2.44 -7.75 -6.58
CA LEU A 15 -1.43 -8.62 -5.97
C LEU A 15 -0.49 -7.83 -5.07
N GLY A 16 0.02 -6.69 -5.52
CA GLY A 16 0.92 -5.86 -4.73
C GLY A 16 0.25 -5.31 -3.48
N THR A 17 -0.97 -4.76 -3.58
CA THR A 17 -1.71 -4.32 -2.40
C THR A 17 -2.05 -5.49 -1.47
N GLY A 18 -2.44 -6.65 -2.00
CA GLY A 18 -2.75 -7.82 -1.17
C GLY A 18 -1.54 -8.34 -0.41
N LEU A 19 -0.38 -8.47 -1.06
CA LEU A 19 0.85 -8.88 -0.40
C LEU A 19 1.33 -7.83 0.61
N LEU A 20 1.22 -6.54 0.28
CA LEU A 20 1.56 -5.45 1.20
C LEU A 20 0.69 -5.50 2.46
N VAL A 21 -0.64 -5.61 2.31
CA VAL A 21 -1.57 -5.65 3.44
C VAL A 21 -1.42 -6.93 4.25
N ALA A 22 -1.21 -8.09 3.61
CA ALA A 22 -0.92 -9.33 4.32
C ALA A 22 0.33 -9.21 5.21
N THR A 23 1.38 -8.56 4.70
CA THR A 23 2.59 -8.28 5.48
C THR A 23 2.33 -7.30 6.62
N VAL A 24 1.64 -6.19 6.38
CA VAL A 24 1.32 -5.18 7.42
C VAL A 24 0.50 -5.81 8.55
N VAL A 25 -0.55 -6.55 8.21
CA VAL A 25 -1.45 -7.17 9.20
C VAL A 25 -0.74 -8.32 9.91
N GLY A 26 -0.12 -9.23 9.15
CA GLY A 26 0.55 -10.40 9.71
C GLY A 26 1.74 -10.06 10.60
N SER A 27 2.58 -9.10 10.17
CA SER A 27 3.70 -8.64 11.00
C SER A 27 3.21 -7.86 12.23
N GLY A 28 2.11 -7.11 12.15
CA GLY A 28 1.47 -6.49 13.30
C GLY A 28 1.00 -7.50 14.34
N ILE A 29 0.24 -8.53 13.92
CA ILE A 29 -0.23 -9.62 14.79
C ILE A 29 0.95 -10.32 15.46
N MET A 30 1.97 -10.70 14.67
CA MET A 30 3.14 -11.39 15.19
C MET A 30 3.93 -10.52 16.17
N ALA A 31 4.12 -9.24 15.87
CA ALA A 31 4.83 -8.31 16.74
C ALA A 31 4.13 -8.14 18.10
N GLU A 32 2.80 -7.97 18.12
CA GLU A 32 2.01 -7.93 19.35
C GLU A 32 2.03 -9.25 20.14
N THR A 33 2.21 -10.38 19.45
CA THR A 33 2.33 -11.71 20.07
C THR A 33 3.71 -11.92 20.71
N LEU A 34 4.78 -11.42 20.07
CA LEU A 34 6.16 -11.64 20.50
C LEU A 34 6.63 -10.68 21.59
N THR A 35 6.02 -9.49 21.73
CA THR A 35 6.41 -8.51 22.74
C THR A 35 5.23 -7.70 23.26
N HIS A 36 5.30 -7.33 24.54
CA HIS A 36 4.38 -6.37 25.16
C HIS A 36 4.88 -4.92 25.07
N ASP A 37 6.12 -4.71 24.59
CA ASP A 37 6.65 -3.38 24.33
C ASP A 37 6.05 -2.82 23.04
N THR A 38 5.18 -1.80 23.19
CA THR A 38 4.51 -1.15 22.07
C THR A 38 5.49 -0.49 21.09
N ALA A 39 6.59 0.08 21.57
CA ALA A 39 7.57 0.72 20.70
C ALA A 39 8.28 -0.30 19.82
N LEU A 40 8.67 -1.44 20.41
CA LEU A 40 9.30 -2.53 19.68
C LEU A 40 8.32 -3.17 18.67
N ALA A 41 7.06 -3.37 19.05
CA ALA A 41 6.05 -3.92 18.16
C ALA A 41 5.79 -3.02 16.94
N LEU A 42 5.64 -1.71 17.17
CA LEU A 42 5.45 -0.72 16.10
C LEU A 42 6.67 -0.65 15.18
N LEU A 43 7.89 -0.69 15.75
CA LEU A 43 9.12 -0.69 14.96
C LEU A 43 9.20 -1.93 14.07
N GLY A 44 8.94 -3.12 14.62
CA GLY A 44 8.95 -4.38 13.87
C GLY A 44 7.98 -4.38 12.69
N ASN A 45 6.74 -3.97 12.92
CA ASN A 45 5.72 -3.85 11.86
C ASN A 45 6.14 -2.82 10.78
N THR A 46 6.64 -1.66 11.19
CA THR A 46 7.05 -0.59 10.27
C THR A 46 8.20 -1.03 9.37
N LEU A 47 9.20 -1.72 9.93
CA LEU A 47 10.34 -2.24 9.17
C LEU A 47 9.91 -3.32 8.16
N ALA A 48 9.07 -4.26 8.57
CA ALA A 48 8.54 -5.30 7.68
C ALA A 48 7.74 -4.69 6.52
N THR A 49 6.89 -3.72 6.84
CA THR A 49 6.08 -2.98 5.84
C THR A 49 6.96 -2.25 4.83
N GLY A 50 7.95 -1.49 5.31
CA GLY A 50 8.87 -0.75 4.44
C GLY A 50 9.71 -1.68 3.55
N ALA A 51 10.26 -2.75 4.11
CA ALA A 51 11.06 -3.72 3.36
C ALA A 51 10.24 -4.42 2.27
N MET A 52 9.01 -4.83 2.58
CA MET A 52 8.13 -5.44 1.59
C MET A 52 7.75 -4.47 0.48
N LEU A 53 7.49 -3.20 0.84
CA LEU A 53 7.16 -2.17 -0.15
C LEU A 53 8.32 -1.96 -1.14
N VAL A 54 9.58 -1.96 -0.68
CA VAL A 54 10.76 -1.92 -1.56
C VAL A 54 10.73 -3.08 -2.57
N VAL A 55 10.55 -4.32 -2.08
CA VAL A 55 10.48 -5.51 -2.95
C VAL A 55 9.37 -5.36 -3.99
N LEU A 56 8.15 -5.03 -3.55
CA LEU A 56 6.98 -4.90 -4.43
C LEU A 56 7.14 -3.80 -5.47
N ILE A 57 7.69 -2.64 -5.09
CA ILE A 57 7.98 -1.56 -6.04
C ILE A 57 9.02 -2.01 -7.06
N THR A 58 10.08 -2.70 -6.63
CA THR A 58 11.11 -3.20 -7.55
C THR A 58 10.54 -4.19 -8.58
N ILE A 59 9.68 -5.12 -8.17
CA ILE A 59 9.20 -6.19 -9.05
C ILE A 59 7.97 -5.80 -9.89
N LEU A 60 7.06 -4.99 -9.34
CA LEU A 60 5.77 -4.65 -9.97
C LEU A 60 5.73 -3.21 -10.50
N GLY A 61 6.67 -2.35 -10.10
CA GLY A 61 6.81 -0.98 -10.60
C GLY A 61 6.85 -0.90 -12.13
N PRO A 62 7.66 -1.73 -12.83
CA PRO A 62 7.69 -1.76 -14.29
C PRO A 62 6.36 -2.18 -14.95
N ILE A 63 5.48 -2.86 -14.21
CA ILE A 63 4.21 -3.36 -14.73
C ILE A 63 3.10 -2.32 -14.55
N SER A 64 2.77 -1.96 -13.30
CA SER A 64 1.61 -1.11 -12.99
C SER A 64 1.97 0.32 -12.61
N GLY A 65 3.24 0.61 -12.33
CA GLY A 65 3.68 1.80 -11.62
C GLY A 65 3.73 1.63 -10.10
N ALA A 66 3.33 0.45 -9.58
CA ALA A 66 3.34 0.10 -8.15
C ALA A 66 2.69 1.17 -7.26
N HIS A 67 1.46 1.59 -7.57
CA HIS A 67 0.80 2.63 -6.78
C HIS A 67 0.36 2.08 -5.42
N PHE A 68 -0.29 0.91 -5.42
CA PHE A 68 -0.81 0.18 -4.26
C PHE A 68 -1.65 1.02 -3.28
N ASN A 69 -2.13 2.18 -3.73
CA ASN A 69 -2.73 3.20 -2.89
C ASN A 69 -3.65 4.10 -3.75
N PRO A 70 -4.92 4.29 -3.36
CA PRO A 70 -5.87 5.14 -4.07
C PRO A 70 -5.43 6.61 -4.18
N ALA A 71 -4.86 7.18 -3.12
CA ALA A 71 -4.39 8.56 -3.11
C ALA A 71 -3.20 8.77 -4.05
N VAL A 72 -2.26 7.82 -4.08
CA VAL A 72 -1.14 7.84 -5.03
C VAL A 72 -1.67 7.74 -6.47
N SER A 73 -2.62 6.82 -6.72
CA SER A 73 -3.24 6.66 -8.04
C SER A 73 -3.96 7.94 -8.50
N LEU A 74 -4.66 8.62 -7.58
CA LEU A 74 -5.29 9.91 -7.85
C LEU A 74 -4.27 10.98 -8.22
N VAL A 75 -3.16 11.10 -7.48
CA VAL A 75 -2.10 12.07 -7.81
C VAL A 75 -1.49 11.80 -9.19
N PHE A 76 -1.27 10.53 -9.54
CA PHE A 76 -0.78 10.14 -10.86
C PHE A 76 -1.81 10.37 -11.97
N CYS A 77 -3.10 10.29 -11.65
CA CYS A 77 -4.16 10.70 -12.57
C CYS A 77 -4.13 12.23 -12.79
N LEU A 78 -4.02 13.01 -11.70
CA LEU A 78 -3.99 14.48 -11.75
C LEU A 78 -2.75 15.01 -12.48
N ASN A 79 -1.60 14.36 -12.33
CA ASN A 79 -0.37 14.71 -13.06
C ASN A 79 -0.32 14.14 -14.50
N ARG A 80 -1.40 13.49 -14.95
CA ARG A 80 -1.57 12.87 -16.28
C ARG A 80 -0.63 11.70 -16.58
N SER A 81 0.01 11.11 -15.57
CA SER A 81 0.81 9.89 -15.72
C SER A 81 -0.06 8.63 -15.78
N LEU A 82 -1.25 8.66 -15.17
CA LEU A 82 -2.28 7.61 -15.25
C LEU A 82 -3.50 8.12 -16.03
N PRO A 83 -3.99 7.39 -17.05
CA PRO A 83 -5.24 7.75 -17.74
C PRO A 83 -6.42 7.77 -16.76
N ALA A 84 -7.23 8.83 -16.79
CA ALA A 84 -8.36 8.98 -15.85
C ALA A 84 -9.37 7.82 -15.91
N ARG A 85 -9.54 7.19 -17.08
CA ARG A 85 -10.40 6.01 -17.26
C ARG A 85 -9.91 4.77 -16.51
N ASP A 86 -8.61 4.67 -16.23
CA ASP A 86 -8.00 3.53 -15.54
C ASP A 86 -8.08 3.69 -14.02
N LEU A 87 -8.27 4.92 -13.50
CA LEU A 87 -8.26 5.23 -12.07
C LEU A 87 -9.28 4.41 -11.26
N PRO A 88 -10.57 4.26 -11.67
CA PRO A 88 -11.52 3.45 -10.91
C PRO A 88 -11.11 1.98 -10.82
N ALA A 89 -10.51 1.43 -11.88
CA ALA A 89 -10.05 0.04 -11.91
C ALA A 89 -8.82 -0.17 -11.00
N TYR A 90 -7.89 0.79 -10.95
CA TYR A 90 -6.78 0.78 -9.99
C TYR A 90 -7.29 0.76 -8.55
N ILE A 91 -8.23 1.66 -8.22
CA ILE A 91 -8.81 1.76 -6.89
C ILE A 91 -9.52 0.45 -6.52
N ALA A 92 -10.36 -0.09 -7.41
CA ALA A 92 -11.06 -1.36 -7.18
C ALA A 92 -10.10 -2.53 -6.98
N ALA A 93 -9.04 -2.62 -7.80
CA ALA A 93 -8.00 -3.64 -7.65
C ALA A 93 -7.27 -3.55 -6.30
N GLN A 94 -6.91 -2.33 -5.87
CA GLN A 94 -6.25 -2.10 -4.58
C GLN A 94 -7.15 -2.48 -3.41
N PHE A 95 -8.44 -2.12 -3.44
CA PHE A 95 -9.40 -2.53 -2.42
C PHE A 95 -9.57 -4.05 -2.37
N ALA A 96 -9.77 -4.70 -3.52
CA ALA A 96 -9.90 -6.15 -3.59
C ALA A 96 -8.63 -6.85 -3.08
N GLY A 97 -7.46 -6.35 -3.48
CA GLY A 97 -6.16 -6.80 -2.99
C GLY A 97 -6.05 -6.66 -1.47
N GLY A 98 -6.34 -5.49 -0.92
CA GLY A 98 -6.26 -5.24 0.52
C GLY A 98 -7.17 -6.16 1.33
N VAL A 99 -8.41 -6.38 0.88
CA VAL A 99 -9.34 -7.33 1.52
C VAL A 99 -8.77 -8.75 1.48
N ALA A 100 -8.31 -9.20 0.30
CA ALA A 100 -7.70 -10.52 0.15
C ALA A 100 -6.44 -10.70 1.01
N GLY A 101 -5.62 -9.65 1.13
CA GLY A 101 -4.42 -9.64 1.96
C GLY A 101 -4.73 -9.80 3.45
N THR A 102 -5.72 -9.05 3.97
CA THR A 102 -6.19 -9.20 5.35
C THR A 102 -6.73 -10.60 5.61
N ILE A 103 -7.56 -11.13 4.69
CA ILE A 103 -8.09 -12.50 4.77
C ILE A 103 -6.96 -13.53 4.85
N ALA A 104 -5.93 -13.40 3.99
CA ALA A 104 -4.78 -14.29 4.00
C ALA A 104 -4.02 -14.23 5.34
N ALA A 105 -3.77 -13.02 5.86
CA ALA A 105 -3.13 -12.86 7.17
C ALA A 105 -3.97 -13.49 8.28
N HIS A 106 -5.29 -13.23 8.33
CA HIS A 106 -6.16 -13.82 9.35
C HIS A 106 -6.14 -15.35 9.30
N LEU A 107 -6.15 -15.95 8.10
CA LEU A 107 -6.01 -17.40 7.94
C LEU A 107 -4.65 -17.92 8.43
N MET A 108 -3.54 -17.21 8.16
CA MET A 108 -2.20 -17.60 8.63
C MET A 108 -2.09 -17.64 10.17
N PHE A 109 -2.87 -16.81 10.86
CA PHE A 109 -2.87 -16.69 12.32
C PHE A 109 -4.10 -17.30 13.00
N ALA A 110 -4.90 -18.09 12.26
CA ALA A 110 -6.12 -18.73 12.76
C ALA A 110 -7.14 -17.76 13.41
N LEU A 111 -7.24 -16.54 12.88
CA LEU A 111 -8.21 -15.53 13.29
C LEU A 111 -9.51 -15.61 12.45
N PRO A 112 -10.63 -15.00 12.92
CA PRO A 112 -11.83 -14.89 12.12
C PRO A 112 -11.56 -14.24 10.76
N VAL A 113 -11.97 -14.89 9.67
CA VAL A 113 -11.63 -14.48 8.30
C VAL A 113 -12.12 -13.07 7.96
N LEU A 114 -13.29 -12.70 8.46
CA LEU A 114 -13.87 -11.38 8.30
C LEU A 114 -14.14 -10.79 9.67
N GLU A 115 -13.52 -9.65 9.93
CA GLU A 115 -13.73 -8.86 11.13
C GLU A 115 -13.92 -7.40 10.73
N VAL A 116 -14.93 -6.75 11.29
CA VAL A 116 -15.19 -5.33 11.04
C VAL A 116 -14.28 -4.52 11.94
N ALA A 117 -13.55 -3.56 11.35
CA ALA A 117 -12.69 -2.67 12.12
C ALA A 117 -13.50 -1.86 13.14
N THR A 118 -13.24 -2.10 14.43
CA THR A 118 -13.92 -1.42 15.55
C THR A 118 -13.14 -0.22 16.10
N LYS A 119 -11.84 -0.11 15.77
CA LYS A 119 -10.98 0.99 16.22
C LYS A 119 -11.38 2.29 15.51
N PRO A 120 -11.86 3.33 16.22
CA PRO A 120 -12.20 4.61 15.59
C PRO A 120 -10.92 5.30 15.08
N ARG A 121 -10.88 5.59 13.78
CA ARG A 121 -9.80 6.30 13.09
C ARG A 121 -10.31 7.65 12.56
N THR A 122 -10.86 8.47 13.45
CA THR A 122 -11.29 9.83 13.13
C THR A 122 -11.00 10.82 14.27
N GLY A 123 -10.79 12.09 13.92
CA GLY A 123 -10.59 13.18 14.86
C GLY A 123 -9.65 14.24 14.28
N PRO A 124 -9.72 15.52 14.71
CA PRO A 124 -8.95 16.61 14.09
C PRO A 124 -7.45 16.33 14.01
N ALA A 125 -6.86 15.80 15.08
CA ALA A 125 -5.45 15.44 15.12
C ALA A 125 -5.11 14.32 14.12
N GLN A 126 -5.96 13.28 14.04
CA GLN A 126 -5.75 12.17 13.11
C GLN A 126 -5.88 12.62 11.65
N TRP A 127 -6.89 13.42 11.31
CA TRP A 127 -7.05 14.00 9.97
C TRP A 127 -5.85 14.86 9.57
N PHE A 128 -5.34 15.67 10.51
CA PHE A 128 -4.13 16.46 10.28
C PHE A 128 -2.91 15.56 10.04
N SER A 129 -2.72 14.53 10.87
CA SER A 129 -1.63 13.57 10.72
C SER A 129 -1.70 12.79 9.40
N GLU A 130 -2.89 12.36 8.97
CA GLU A 130 -3.11 11.72 7.66
C GLU A 130 -2.75 12.68 6.52
N GLY A 131 -3.15 13.95 6.62
CA GLY A 131 -2.77 14.98 5.65
C GLY A 131 -1.25 15.14 5.53
N VAL A 132 -0.55 15.25 6.66
CA VAL A 132 0.92 15.37 6.70
C VAL A 132 1.60 14.12 6.15
N ALA A 133 1.14 12.93 6.55
CA ALA A 133 1.72 11.66 6.13
C ALA A 133 1.50 11.40 4.63
N ALA A 134 0.29 11.59 4.12
CA ALA A 134 -0.03 11.42 2.71
C ALA A 134 0.71 12.43 1.83
N PHE A 135 0.80 13.70 2.26
CA PHE A 135 1.59 14.72 1.58
C PHE A 135 3.07 14.31 1.52
N GLY A 136 3.65 13.91 2.66
CA GLY A 136 5.04 13.46 2.73
C GLY A 136 5.31 12.27 1.82
N LEU A 137 4.45 11.25 1.85
CA LEU A 137 4.53 10.07 0.99
C LEU A 137 4.54 10.47 -0.50
N VAL A 138 3.58 11.28 -0.93
CA VAL A 138 3.47 11.71 -2.32
C VAL A 138 4.67 12.54 -2.76
N VAL A 139 5.15 13.45 -1.90
CA VAL A 139 6.35 14.26 -2.18
C VAL A 139 7.57 13.35 -2.37
N VAL A 140 7.78 12.37 -1.49
CA VAL A 140 8.90 11.43 -1.60
C VAL A 140 8.83 10.64 -2.90
N ILE A 141 7.64 10.12 -3.27
CA ILE A 141 7.45 9.38 -4.52
C ILE A 141 7.77 10.26 -5.73
N LEU A 142 7.17 11.45 -5.81
CA LEU A 142 7.36 12.34 -6.97
C LEU A 142 8.78 12.89 -7.06
N ALA A 143 9.40 13.21 -5.92
CA ALA A 143 10.80 13.64 -5.87
C ALA A 143 11.73 12.52 -6.33
N GLY A 144 11.56 11.29 -5.80
CA GLY A 144 12.34 10.13 -6.20
C GLY A 144 12.29 9.89 -7.71
N LEU A 145 11.10 9.85 -8.29
CA LEU A 145 10.89 9.69 -9.74
C LEU A 145 11.46 10.83 -10.59
N ARG A 146 11.58 12.04 -10.03
CA ARG A 146 12.18 13.19 -10.71
C ARG A 146 13.71 13.11 -10.72
N PHE A 147 14.32 12.61 -9.66
CA PHE A 147 15.77 12.47 -9.57
C PHE A 147 16.29 11.30 -10.40
N GLU A 148 15.60 10.16 -10.42
CA GLU A 148 15.96 9.00 -11.26
C GLU A 148 16.00 9.36 -12.75
N ARG A 149 15.03 10.14 -13.23
CA ARG A 149 14.98 10.61 -14.63
C ARG A 149 16.10 11.57 -15.04
N ARG A 150 16.90 12.07 -14.09
CA ARG A 150 18.05 12.95 -14.38
C ARG A 150 19.38 12.19 -14.44
N THR A 151 19.41 10.96 -13.94
CA THR A 151 20.62 10.12 -13.90
C THR A 151 20.69 9.10 -15.03
N VAL A 152 19.60 8.97 -15.81
CA VAL A 152 19.48 8.15 -17.03
C VAL A 152 19.36 9.10 -18.22
#